data_AF-A0A1X0QRZ2-F1
#
_entry.id   AF-A0A1X0QRZ2-F1
#
_cell.length_a   1.000
_cell.length_b   1.000
_cell.length_c   1.000
_cell.angle_alpha   90.00
_cell.angle_beta   90.00
_cell.angle_gamma   90.00
#
_symmetry.space_group_name_H-M   'P 1'
#
loop_
_entity.id
_entity.type
_entity.pdbx_description
1 polymer ?
#
loop_
_entity_poly.entity_id
_entity_poly.type
_entity_poly.pdbx_seq_one_letter_code
_entity_poly.pdbx_strand_id
1 'polypeptide(L)'
;MVKNLIPLLLLIDPILCLFNRGDTMTNPCKSKGLKFKLDLHIVVLNDKEVVVDGMAAEVAKTATKHKLYEDKLKSILATKCHIKNFLETVPYITAEDIKKLKFPIMQIMGMNVHIYVLRLPCRGIYVVDNGFSFSFPCNMKLLRTETEKLIDGLSLVEALLEDLSLIYETSQIDPSDSIKRVVEGSGRKKKLNIKAWTTEVFYNDDYDTLIDDNEEDEQVDEDIDEQAEDE
;
A
#
# COMPACT_ATOMS: atom_id res chain seq x y z
N MET A 1 -0.83 10.66 -19.48
CA MET A 1 -0.94 9.18 -19.39
C MET A 1 -1.34 8.68 -18.01
N VAL A 2 -0.84 9.24 -16.89
CA VAL A 2 -1.21 8.85 -15.51
C VAL A 2 -2.73 8.92 -15.23
N LYS A 3 -3.47 9.80 -15.91
CA LYS A 3 -4.95 9.89 -15.82
C LYS A 3 -5.69 8.62 -16.29
N ASN A 4 -5.05 7.73 -17.07
CA ASN A 4 -5.68 6.54 -17.65
C ASN A 4 -5.35 5.23 -16.90
N LEU A 5 -4.58 5.29 -15.79
CA LEU A 5 -4.35 4.11 -14.92
C LEU A 5 -5.58 3.77 -14.05
N ILE A 6 -6.41 4.78 -13.80
CA ILE A 6 -7.51 4.77 -12.84
C ILE A 6 -8.63 3.77 -13.19
N PRO A 7 -9.05 3.60 -14.46
CA PRO A 7 -10.07 2.61 -14.81
C PRO A 7 -9.63 1.16 -14.57
N LEU A 8 -8.32 0.87 -14.55
CA LEU A 8 -7.81 -0.49 -14.31
C LEU A 8 -7.83 -0.87 -12.82
N LEU A 9 -7.61 0.09 -11.93
CA LEU A 9 -7.74 -0.13 -10.49
C LEU A 9 -9.20 -0.24 -10.02
N LEU A 10 -10.17 0.19 -10.85
CA LEU A 10 -11.61 -0.09 -10.64
C LEU A 10 -11.99 -1.55 -10.89
N LEU A 11 -11.06 -2.40 -11.36
CA LEU A 11 -11.29 -3.83 -11.47
C LEU A 11 -11.25 -4.54 -10.11
N ILE A 12 -10.65 -3.91 -9.09
CA ILE A 12 -10.70 -4.39 -7.71
C ILE A 12 -12.12 -4.16 -7.19
N ASP A 13 -12.71 -5.17 -6.54
CA ASP A 13 -14.11 -5.12 -6.10
C ASP A 13 -14.48 -3.80 -5.39
N PRO A 14 -15.31 -2.94 -6.03
CA PRO A 14 -15.71 -1.66 -5.47
C PRO A 14 -16.71 -1.77 -4.31
N ILE A 15 -17.26 -2.96 -4.06
CA ILE A 15 -18.09 -3.24 -2.88
C ILE A 15 -17.19 -3.43 -1.67
N LEU A 16 -16.06 -4.12 -1.86
CA LEU A 16 -15.08 -4.41 -0.82
C LEU A 16 -14.15 -3.23 -0.54
N CYS A 17 -13.80 -2.45 -1.56
CA CYS A 17 -12.74 -1.43 -1.46
C CYS A 17 -13.16 -0.06 -1.99
N LEU A 18 -12.63 1.00 -1.38
CA LEU A 18 -12.69 2.37 -1.90
C LEU A 18 -11.30 2.86 -2.28
N PHE A 19 -11.21 3.48 -3.46
CA PHE A 19 -9.98 4.06 -3.99
C PHE A 19 -9.89 5.55 -3.68
N ASN A 20 -8.89 5.96 -2.89
CA ASN A 20 -8.64 7.36 -2.58
C ASN A 20 -7.47 7.89 -3.42
N ARG A 21 -7.66 9.08 -4.00
CA ARG A 21 -6.71 9.71 -4.91
C ARG A 21 -6.36 11.12 -4.46
N GLY A 22 -5.10 11.48 -4.73
CA GLY A 22 -4.54 12.80 -4.50
C GLY A 22 -3.86 12.81 -3.14
N ASP A 23 -2.76 13.56 -3.03
CA ASP A 23 -1.89 13.71 -1.85
C ASP A 23 -2.63 13.64 -0.51
N THR A 24 -2.93 12.42 -0.07
CA THR A 24 -3.86 12.18 1.02
C THR A 24 -3.08 11.61 2.19
N MET A 25 -3.26 12.26 3.33
CA MET A 25 -2.73 11.75 4.58
C MET A 25 -3.74 10.79 5.18
N THR A 26 -3.33 9.54 5.39
CA THR A 26 -4.14 8.54 6.07
C THR A 26 -4.25 8.87 7.56
N ASN A 27 -5.39 8.55 8.18
CA ASN A 27 -5.61 8.84 9.61
C ASN A 27 -4.58 8.18 10.53
N PRO A 28 -4.12 6.93 10.26
CA PRO A 28 -3.04 6.32 11.03
C PRO A 28 -1.76 7.14 11.04
N CYS A 29 -1.36 7.73 9.90
CA CYS A 29 -0.17 8.58 9.82
C CYS A 29 -0.35 9.91 10.58
N LYS A 30 -1.50 10.58 10.39
CA LYS A 30 -1.84 11.83 11.11
C LYS A 30 -1.79 11.67 12.62
N SER A 31 -2.31 10.56 13.14
CA SER A 31 -2.33 10.27 14.58
C SER A 31 -0.94 10.16 15.21
N LYS A 32 0.10 9.96 14.39
CA LYS A 32 1.51 9.87 14.78
C LYS A 32 2.30 11.14 14.48
N GLY A 33 1.65 12.20 14.00
CA GLY A 33 2.32 13.42 13.58
C GLY A 33 3.12 13.27 12.27
N LEU A 34 2.96 12.15 11.56
CA LEU A 34 3.62 11.91 10.28
C LEU A 34 2.82 12.59 9.16
N LYS A 35 3.52 13.35 8.31
CA LYS A 35 2.93 14.14 7.22
C LYS A 35 3.01 13.44 5.86
N PHE A 36 3.10 12.12 5.85
CA PHE A 36 3.12 11.34 4.61
C PHE A 36 1.82 11.54 3.85
N LYS A 37 1.94 12.18 2.69
CA LYS A 37 0.89 12.28 1.69
C LYS A 37 1.15 11.19 0.66
N LEU A 38 0.22 10.26 0.54
CA LEU A 38 0.29 9.20 -0.46
C LEU A 38 -0.43 9.68 -1.72
N ASP A 39 0.13 9.38 -2.89
CA ASP A 39 -0.54 9.66 -4.17
C ASP A 39 -1.87 8.90 -4.26
N LEU A 40 -1.85 7.64 -3.81
CA LEU A 40 -2.95 6.69 -3.89
C LEU A 40 -2.98 5.78 -2.65
N HIS A 41 -4.17 5.42 -2.20
CA HIS A 41 -4.34 4.31 -1.25
C HIS A 41 -5.70 3.64 -1.42
N ILE A 42 -5.73 2.33 -1.14
CA ILE A 42 -6.96 1.54 -1.14
C ILE A 42 -7.38 1.31 0.31
N VAL A 43 -8.63 1.61 0.62
CA VAL A 43 -9.25 1.26 1.89
C VAL A 43 -10.19 0.08 1.71
N VAL A 44 -10.17 -0.84 2.67
CA VAL A 44 -11.13 -1.95 2.74
C VAL A 44 -12.32 -1.49 3.57
N LEU A 45 -13.51 -1.85 3.10
CA LEU A 45 -14.79 -1.51 3.68
C LEU A 45 -15.43 -2.73 4.36
N ASN A 46 -16.13 -2.50 5.46
CA ASN A 46 -17.10 -3.45 6.01
C ASN A 46 -18.38 -2.67 6.32
N ASP A 47 -19.52 -3.13 5.82
CA ASP A 47 -20.81 -2.42 5.93
C ASP A 47 -20.74 -0.92 5.55
N LYS A 48 -19.92 -0.59 4.54
CA LYS A 48 -19.63 0.78 4.05
C LYS A 48 -18.80 1.66 4.99
N GLU A 49 -18.34 1.13 6.11
CA GLU A 49 -17.38 1.79 6.99
C GLU A 49 -15.95 1.37 6.64
N VAL A 50 -15.01 2.32 6.70
CA VAL A 50 -13.59 2.02 6.46
C VAL A 50 -13.03 1.25 7.65
N VAL A 51 -12.60 0.01 7.41
CA VAL A 51 -12.03 -0.85 8.44
C VAL A 51 -10.50 -0.85 8.43
N VAL A 52 -9.89 -0.69 7.25
CA VAL A 52 -8.43 -0.64 7.11
C VAL A 52 -7.97 0.15 5.89
N ASP A 53 -6.89 0.90 6.03
CA ASP A 53 -6.07 1.36 4.91
C ASP A 53 -5.23 0.15 4.42
N GLY A 54 -5.73 -0.57 3.42
CA GLY A 54 -5.22 -1.89 3.02
C GLY A 54 -4.02 -1.85 2.07
N MET A 55 -3.88 -0.79 1.27
CA MET A 55 -2.76 -0.63 0.33
C MET A 55 -2.30 0.82 0.26
N ALA A 56 -0.99 1.06 0.36
CA ALA A 56 -0.37 2.34 0.01
C ALA A 56 0.21 2.28 -1.41
N ALA A 57 0.12 3.38 -2.15
CA ALA A 57 0.69 3.45 -3.49
C ALA A 57 1.22 4.83 -3.87
N GLU A 58 2.33 4.82 -4.61
CA GLU A 58 3.04 6.01 -5.08
C GLU A 58 3.24 5.96 -6.59
N VAL A 59 3.14 7.12 -7.24
CA VAL A 59 3.12 7.25 -8.70
C VAL A 59 4.10 8.32 -9.16
N ALA A 60 5.21 7.90 -9.75
CA ALA A 60 6.15 8.80 -10.39
C ALA A 60 6.04 8.71 -11.92
N LYS A 61 6.09 9.85 -12.61
CA LYS A 61 6.13 9.88 -14.08
C LYS A 61 7.46 9.34 -14.64
N THR A 62 8.56 9.66 -13.96
CA THR A 62 9.92 9.31 -14.38
C THR A 62 10.58 8.45 -13.30
N ALA A 63 11.29 7.41 -13.73
CA ALA A 63 11.99 6.50 -12.84
C ALA A 63 13.42 7.01 -12.53
N THR A 64 13.54 7.91 -11.56
CA THR A 64 14.86 8.24 -10.97
C THR A 64 15.15 7.34 -9.78
N LYS A 65 16.44 7.07 -9.52
CA LYS A 65 16.84 6.25 -8.36
C LYS A 65 16.38 6.88 -7.05
N HIS A 66 16.53 8.20 -6.95
CA HIS A 66 16.12 8.96 -5.77
C HIS A 66 14.63 8.75 -5.49
N LYS A 67 13.78 9.07 -6.48
CA LYS A 67 12.32 8.95 -6.35
C LYS A 67 11.88 7.53 -6.04
N LEU A 68 12.53 6.53 -6.65
CA LEU A 68 12.27 5.11 -6.37
C LEU A 68 12.46 4.78 -4.88
N TYR A 69 13.56 5.21 -4.26
CA TYR A 69 13.85 4.86 -2.87
C TYR A 69 13.02 5.68 -1.88
N GLU A 70 12.83 6.97 -2.15
CA GLU A 70 12.03 7.88 -1.33
C GLU A 70 10.58 7.41 -1.24
N ASP A 71 9.92 7.21 -2.38
CA ASP A 71 8.52 6.79 -2.42
C ASP A 71 8.31 5.38 -1.84
N LYS A 72 9.29 4.49 -2.06
CA LYS A 72 9.25 3.14 -1.46
C LYS A 72 9.36 3.21 0.06
N LEU A 73 10.28 4.01 0.59
CA LEU A 73 10.43 4.20 2.04
C LEU A 73 9.16 4.81 2.64
N LYS A 74 8.65 5.87 2.04
CA LYS A 74 7.40 6.56 2.43
C LYS A 74 6.23 5.58 2.50
N SER A 75 6.03 4.79 1.45
CA SER A 75 5.00 3.74 1.41
C SER A 75 5.18 2.71 2.52
N ILE A 76 6.40 2.20 2.72
CA ILE A 76 6.68 1.22 3.78
C ILE A 76 6.34 1.78 5.16
N LEU A 77 6.75 3.02 5.46
CA LEU A 77 6.50 3.63 6.77
C LEU A 77 5.01 3.91 6.97
N ALA A 78 4.30 4.36 5.94
CA ALA A 78 2.85 4.52 5.98
C ALA A 78 2.14 3.18 6.24
N THR A 79 2.51 2.12 5.55
CA THR A 79 1.94 0.78 5.75
C THR A 79 2.27 0.20 7.14
N LYS A 80 3.42 0.53 7.74
CA LYS A 80 3.70 0.19 9.15
C LYS A 80 2.69 0.85 10.10
N CYS A 81 2.30 2.10 9.84
CA CYS A 81 1.24 2.77 10.57
C CYS A 81 -0.12 2.10 10.34
N HIS A 82 -0.43 1.70 9.11
CA HIS A 82 -1.66 0.97 8.77
C HIS A 82 -1.77 -0.36 9.49
N ILE A 83 -0.71 -1.18 9.49
CA ILE A 83 -0.65 -2.45 10.25
C ILE A 83 -0.92 -2.22 11.73
N LYS A 84 -0.27 -1.21 12.33
CA LYS A 84 -0.47 -0.91 13.74
C LYS A 84 -1.93 -0.53 14.04
N ASN A 85 -2.50 0.37 13.24
CA ASN A 85 -3.90 0.77 13.39
C ASN A 85 -4.85 -0.42 13.21
N PHE A 86 -4.63 -1.26 12.19
CA PHE A 86 -5.39 -2.49 11.99
C PHE A 86 -5.37 -3.38 13.22
N LEU A 87 -4.20 -3.67 13.78
CA LEU A 87 -4.09 -4.49 14.99
C LEU A 87 -4.85 -3.90 16.19
N GLU A 88 -4.94 -2.57 16.29
CA GLU A 88 -5.70 -1.87 17.33
C GLU A 88 -7.23 -2.00 17.13
N THR A 89 -7.71 -2.29 15.91
CA THR A 89 -9.15 -2.47 15.60
C THR A 89 -9.63 -3.94 15.63
N VAL A 90 -8.73 -4.92 15.76
CA VAL A 90 -9.06 -6.36 15.82
C VAL A 90 -8.85 -6.96 17.23
N PRO A 91 -9.87 -6.93 18.12
CA PRO A 91 -9.68 -7.19 19.55
C PRO A 91 -9.31 -8.63 19.92
N TYR A 92 -9.61 -9.61 19.06
CA TYR A 92 -9.38 -11.04 19.34
C TYR A 92 -8.34 -11.68 18.42
N ILE A 93 -7.56 -10.89 17.68
CA ILE A 93 -6.53 -11.42 16.79
C ILE A 93 -5.49 -12.24 17.56
N THR A 94 -5.10 -13.38 16.99
CA THR A 94 -4.09 -14.27 17.58
C THR A 94 -2.69 -13.96 17.07
N ALA A 95 -1.67 -14.41 17.81
CA ALA A 95 -0.28 -14.32 17.38
C ALA A 95 -0.02 -15.00 16.03
N GLU A 96 -0.74 -16.08 15.72
CA GLU A 96 -0.59 -16.79 14.45
C GLU A 96 -1.24 -16.02 13.30
N ASP A 97 -2.36 -15.35 13.54
CA ASP A 97 -3.02 -14.55 12.49
C ASP A 97 -2.25 -13.27 12.18
N ILE A 98 -1.58 -12.66 13.17
CA ILE A 98 -0.67 -11.52 12.93
C ILE A 98 0.43 -11.90 11.93
N LYS A 99 0.98 -13.12 12.01
CA LYS A 99 2.03 -13.59 11.10
C LYS A 99 1.55 -13.78 9.67
N LYS A 100 0.24 -13.95 9.48
CA LYS A 100 -0.40 -14.09 8.16
C LYS A 100 -0.71 -12.74 7.52
N LEU A 101 -0.67 -11.64 8.28
CA LEU A 101 -0.92 -10.31 7.74
C LEU A 101 0.05 -9.97 6.62
N LYS A 102 -0.53 -9.57 5.49
CA LYS A 102 0.15 -9.15 4.29
C LYS A 102 -0.51 -7.87 3.80
N PHE A 103 0.23 -6.77 3.83
CA PHE A 103 -0.25 -5.51 3.29
C PHE A 103 0.43 -5.26 1.95
N PRO A 104 -0.31 -5.19 0.84
CA PRO A 104 0.26 -4.81 -0.44
C PRO A 104 0.73 -3.34 -0.41
N ILE A 105 1.80 -3.07 -1.15
CA ILE A 105 2.31 -1.75 -1.47
C ILE A 105 2.53 -1.72 -2.98
N MET A 106 2.02 -0.70 -3.66
CA MET A 106 2.17 -0.58 -5.11
C MET A 106 3.01 0.64 -5.47
N GLN A 107 4.07 0.45 -6.25
CA GLN A 107 4.90 1.54 -6.75
C GLN A 107 4.82 1.58 -8.27
N ILE A 108 4.39 2.71 -8.81
CA ILE A 108 4.23 2.92 -10.25
C ILE A 108 5.27 3.93 -10.71
N MET A 109 6.24 3.48 -11.48
CA MET A 109 7.33 4.30 -12.01
C MET A 109 7.25 4.33 -13.54
N GLY A 110 6.70 5.41 -14.07
CA GLY A 110 6.39 5.54 -15.50
C GLY A 110 5.36 4.49 -15.92
N MET A 111 5.82 3.46 -16.65
CA MET A 111 4.98 2.34 -17.11
C MET A 111 5.24 1.04 -16.35
N ASN A 112 6.18 1.03 -15.40
CA ASN A 112 6.51 -0.15 -14.62
C ASN A 112 5.76 -0.11 -13.29
N VAL A 113 5.19 -1.24 -12.91
CA VAL A 113 4.50 -1.44 -11.65
C VAL A 113 5.23 -2.51 -10.86
N HIS A 114 5.54 -2.16 -9.61
CA HIS A 114 6.11 -3.08 -8.64
C HIS A 114 5.16 -3.21 -7.46
N ILE A 115 4.76 -4.44 -7.16
CA ILE A 115 3.95 -4.78 -5.99
C ILE A 115 4.89 -5.40 -4.97
N TYR A 116 4.97 -4.78 -3.79
CA TYR A 116 5.64 -5.29 -2.62
C TYR A 116 4.61 -5.75 -1.59
N VAL A 117 5.03 -6.62 -0.69
CA VAL A 117 4.18 -7.09 0.41
C VAL A 117 4.90 -6.86 1.73
N LEU A 118 4.30 -6.05 2.60
CA LEU A 118 4.79 -5.84 3.95
C LEU A 118 4.15 -6.84 4.92
N ARG A 119 4.98 -7.54 5.69
CA ARG A 119 4.56 -8.54 6.68
C ARG A 119 5.16 -8.28 8.05
N LEU A 120 4.50 -8.81 9.08
CA LEU A 120 4.97 -8.80 10.48
C LEU A 120 5.16 -10.24 11.00
N PRO A 121 6.17 -10.99 10.50
CA PRO A 121 6.36 -12.40 10.85
C PRO A 121 6.73 -12.64 12.31
N CYS A 122 7.30 -11.64 12.99
CA CYS A 122 7.75 -11.71 14.37
C CYS A 122 7.53 -10.37 15.05
N ARG A 123 7.52 -10.37 16.39
CA ARG A 123 7.38 -9.16 17.19
C ARG A 123 8.45 -8.13 16.83
N GLY A 124 8.00 -6.96 16.40
CA GLY A 124 8.83 -5.81 16.05
C GLY A 124 9.62 -5.94 14.75
N ILE A 125 9.54 -7.07 14.04
CA ILE A 125 10.32 -7.32 12.82
C ILE A 125 9.38 -7.28 11.62
N TYR A 126 9.58 -6.26 10.79
CA TYR A 126 8.85 -6.06 9.55
C TYR A 126 9.68 -6.54 8.37
N VAL A 127 9.05 -7.26 7.44
CA VAL A 127 9.71 -7.78 6.24
C VAL A 127 8.95 -7.30 5.01
N VAL A 128 9.69 -6.77 4.04
CA VAL A 128 9.17 -6.37 2.73
C VAL A 128 9.62 -7.40 1.71
N ASP A 129 8.66 -8.11 1.13
CA ASP A 129 8.93 -9.03 0.02
C ASP A 129 8.64 -8.36 -1.33
N ASN A 130 9.38 -8.76 -2.35
CA ASN A 130 9.00 -8.50 -3.73
C ASN A 130 7.85 -9.46 -4.08
N GLY A 131 6.65 -8.92 -4.29
CA GLY A 131 5.47 -9.73 -4.59
C GLY A 131 5.36 -10.03 -6.09
N PHE A 132 5.16 -8.99 -6.89
CA PHE A 132 4.93 -9.12 -8.32
C PHE A 132 5.39 -7.87 -9.08
N SER A 133 5.65 -7.98 -10.38
CA SER A 133 6.01 -6.81 -11.20
C SER A 133 5.55 -7.01 -12.63
N PHE A 134 5.06 -5.93 -13.24
CA PHE A 134 4.60 -5.92 -14.62
C PHE A 134 4.78 -4.53 -15.22
N SER A 135 4.66 -4.42 -16.53
CA SER A 135 4.61 -3.13 -17.21
C SER A 135 3.23 -2.92 -17.81
N PHE A 136 2.75 -1.68 -17.84
CA PHE A 136 1.55 -1.38 -18.60
C PHE A 136 1.79 -1.68 -20.09
N PRO A 137 0.81 -2.28 -20.79
CA PRO A 137 0.98 -2.61 -22.19
C PRO A 137 1.15 -1.35 -23.06
N CYS A 138 2.37 -1.13 -23.56
CA CYS A 138 2.68 0.03 -24.42
C CYS A 138 2.79 -0.33 -25.91
N ASN A 139 2.85 -1.61 -26.25
CA ASN A 139 3.07 -2.06 -27.62
C ASN A 139 2.22 -3.29 -27.94
N MET A 140 1.78 -3.39 -29.20
CA MET A 140 0.91 -4.47 -29.65
C MET A 140 1.56 -5.85 -29.56
N LYS A 141 2.89 -5.93 -29.60
CA LYS A 141 3.64 -7.20 -29.54
C LYS A 141 3.57 -7.84 -28.15
N LEU A 142 3.61 -7.02 -27.11
CA LEU A 142 3.58 -7.43 -25.71
C LEU A 142 2.19 -7.30 -25.09
N LEU A 143 1.20 -6.81 -25.84
CA LEU A 143 -0.14 -6.50 -25.33
C LEU A 143 -0.72 -7.67 -24.54
N ARG A 144 -0.75 -8.85 -25.13
CA ARG A 144 -1.32 -10.03 -24.48
C ARG A 144 -0.58 -10.39 -23.19
N THR A 145 0.73 -10.59 -23.27
CA THR A 145 1.54 -11.03 -22.13
C THR A 145 1.56 -10.02 -20.98
N GLU A 146 1.66 -8.72 -21.27
CA GLU A 146 1.64 -7.68 -20.23
C GLU A 146 0.23 -7.45 -19.67
N THR A 147 -0.83 -7.69 -20.46
CA THR A 147 -2.20 -7.67 -19.95
C THR A 147 -2.46 -8.85 -19.02
N GLU A 148 -2.00 -10.05 -19.38
CA GLU A 148 -2.09 -11.24 -18.51
C GLU A 148 -1.40 -10.96 -17.16
N LYS A 149 -0.15 -10.48 -17.17
CA LYS A 149 0.56 -10.10 -15.95
C LYS A 149 -0.14 -9.00 -15.17
N LEU A 150 -0.68 -7.98 -15.85
CA LEU A 150 -1.41 -6.91 -15.20
C LEU A 150 -2.61 -7.48 -14.43
N ILE A 151 -3.39 -8.36 -15.06
CA ILE A 151 -4.54 -9.02 -14.45
C ILE A 151 -4.07 -9.82 -13.24
N ASP A 152 -3.04 -10.66 -13.39
CA ASP A 152 -2.49 -11.47 -12.29
C ASP A 152 -2.01 -10.59 -11.12
N GLY A 153 -1.37 -9.46 -11.41
CA GLY A 153 -0.90 -8.51 -10.41
C GLY A 153 -2.05 -7.84 -9.64
N LEU A 154 -3.12 -7.45 -10.34
CA LEU A 154 -4.31 -6.88 -9.71
C LEU A 154 -5.09 -7.94 -8.90
N SER A 155 -5.23 -9.15 -9.42
CA SER A 155 -5.86 -10.27 -8.70
C SER A 155 -5.07 -10.63 -7.44
N LEU A 156 -3.73 -10.54 -7.47
CA LEU A 156 -2.93 -10.69 -6.26
C LEU A 156 -3.26 -9.62 -5.22
N VAL A 157 -3.37 -8.34 -5.62
CA VAL A 157 -3.72 -7.25 -4.69
C VAL A 157 -5.11 -7.48 -4.10
N GLU A 158 -6.09 -7.82 -4.92
CA GLU A 158 -7.45 -8.12 -4.48
C GLU A 158 -7.49 -9.26 -3.46
N ALA A 159 -6.85 -10.39 -3.75
CA ALA A 159 -6.76 -11.52 -2.82
C ALA A 159 -6.11 -11.14 -1.47
N LEU A 160 -5.08 -10.29 -1.49
CA LEU A 160 -4.45 -9.79 -0.26
C LEU A 160 -5.40 -8.89 0.55
N LEU A 161 -6.22 -8.08 -0.11
CA LEU A 161 -7.20 -7.21 0.55
C LEU A 161 -8.39 -8.03 1.11
N GLU A 162 -8.84 -9.06 0.39
CA GLU A 162 -9.82 -10.04 0.87
C GLU A 162 -9.32 -10.77 2.12
N ASP A 163 -8.07 -11.23 2.12
CA ASP A 163 -7.43 -11.86 3.28
C ASP A 163 -7.44 -10.92 4.50
N LEU A 164 -7.17 -9.63 4.31
CA LEU A 164 -7.24 -8.63 5.39
C LEU A 164 -8.67 -8.46 5.92
N SER A 165 -9.67 -8.44 5.02
CA SER A 165 -11.08 -8.38 5.41
C SER A 165 -11.50 -9.60 6.21
N LEU A 166 -11.13 -10.80 5.76
CA LEU A 166 -11.44 -12.04 6.46
C LEU A 166 -10.79 -12.08 7.85
N ILE A 167 -9.53 -11.66 7.97
CA ILE A 167 -8.85 -11.56 9.26
C ILE A 167 -9.55 -10.55 10.17
N TYR A 168 -10.00 -9.42 9.61
CA TYR A 168 -10.76 -8.42 10.37
C TYR A 168 -12.03 -9.04 10.96
N GLU A 169 -12.89 -9.62 10.13
CA GLU A 169 -14.18 -10.21 10.52
C GLU A 169 -14.01 -11.32 11.55
N THR A 170 -13.12 -12.27 11.28
CA THR A 170 -12.86 -13.41 12.17
C THR A 170 -12.26 -12.98 13.51
N SER A 171 -11.55 -11.85 13.55
CA SER A 171 -10.97 -11.29 14.78
C SER A 171 -11.91 -10.36 15.56
N GLN A 172 -13.13 -10.11 15.05
CA GLN A 172 -14.17 -9.40 15.80
C GLN A 172 -14.90 -10.31 16.80
N ILE A 173 -14.95 -11.62 16.53
CA ILE A 173 -15.68 -12.59 17.34
C ILE A 173 -14.71 -13.27 18.30
N ASP A 174 -15.07 -13.34 19.59
CA ASP A 174 -14.31 -14.09 20.57
C ASP A 174 -14.40 -15.60 20.24
N PRO A 175 -13.28 -16.28 19.90
CA PRO A 175 -13.30 -17.69 19.53
C PRO A 175 -13.62 -18.61 20.71
N SER A 176 -13.67 -18.09 21.94
CA SER A 176 -14.11 -18.85 23.10
C SER A 176 -15.63 -18.84 23.22
N ASP A 177 -16.23 -20.01 22.97
CA ASP A 177 -17.65 -20.26 23.20
C ASP A 177 -18.02 -19.84 24.64
N SER A 178 -18.91 -18.86 24.75
CA SER A 178 -19.41 -18.35 26.02
C SER A 178 -19.98 -19.48 26.88
N ILE A 179 -20.57 -20.51 26.27
CA ILE A 179 -21.13 -21.67 26.95
C ILE A 179 -20.01 -22.56 27.48
N LYS A 180 -19.00 -22.91 26.67
CA LYS A 180 -17.84 -23.70 27.14
C LYS A 180 -17.11 -23.03 28.29
N ARG A 181 -16.94 -21.70 28.27
CA ARG A 181 -16.28 -20.98 29.38
C ARG A 181 -17.03 -21.08 30.69
N VAL A 182 -18.37 -21.01 30.64
CA VAL A 182 -19.21 -21.14 31.84
C VAL A 182 -19.15 -22.57 32.37
N VAL A 183 -19.12 -23.57 31.49
CA VAL A 183 -19.02 -24.99 31.86
C VAL A 183 -17.64 -25.35 32.42
N GLU A 184 -16.57 -24.80 31.84
CA GLU A 184 -15.17 -25.12 32.21
C GLU A 184 -14.61 -24.21 33.31
N GLY A 185 -15.34 -23.17 33.74
CA GLY A 185 -14.87 -22.20 34.74
C GLY A 185 -13.64 -21.39 34.32
N SER A 186 -13.29 -21.41 33.02
CA SER A 186 -12.13 -20.71 32.48
C SER A 186 -12.41 -19.22 32.34
N GLY A 187 -11.52 -18.37 32.87
CA GLY A 187 -11.61 -16.91 32.71
C GLY A 187 -11.47 -16.46 31.25
N ARG A 188 -11.87 -15.22 30.95
CA ARG A 188 -11.68 -14.62 29.61
C ARG A 188 -10.20 -14.65 29.21
N LYS A 189 -9.90 -15.09 27.97
CA LYS A 189 -8.55 -14.99 27.40
C LYS A 189 -8.09 -13.52 27.42
N LYS A 190 -6.87 -13.28 27.89
CA LYS A 190 -6.26 -11.94 27.87
C LYS A 190 -6.07 -11.50 26.42
N LYS A 191 -6.45 -10.25 26.12
CA LYS A 191 -6.16 -9.63 24.83
C LYS A 191 -4.65 -9.58 24.59
N LEU A 192 -4.27 -9.77 23.33
CA LEU A 192 -2.87 -9.75 22.91
C LEU A 192 -2.29 -8.33 23.07
N ASN A 193 -1.06 -8.24 23.57
CA ASN A 193 -0.40 -6.95 23.76
C ASN A 193 0.18 -6.44 22.42
N ILE A 194 -0.61 -5.67 21.68
CA ILE A 194 -0.24 -5.13 20.35
C ILE A 194 1.03 -4.27 20.40
N LYS A 195 1.24 -3.52 21.49
CA LYS A 195 2.46 -2.70 21.66
C LYS A 195 3.73 -3.53 21.69
N ALA A 196 3.66 -4.81 22.08
CA ALA A 196 4.80 -5.72 22.04
C ALA A 196 5.06 -6.32 20.65
N TRP A 197 4.13 -6.14 19.70
CA TRP A 197 4.24 -6.63 18.33
C TRP A 197 4.71 -5.58 17.33
N THR A 198 4.34 -4.32 17.53
CA THR A 198 4.67 -3.22 16.63
C THR A 198 5.83 -2.38 17.17
N THR A 199 6.61 -1.76 16.29
CA THR A 199 7.56 -0.71 16.68
C THR A 199 6.97 0.67 16.43
N GLU A 200 7.53 1.69 17.07
CA GLU A 200 7.27 3.07 16.69
C GLU A 200 7.87 3.37 15.32
N VAL A 201 7.25 4.32 14.62
CA VAL A 201 7.70 4.79 13.30
C VAL A 201 8.34 6.16 13.54
N PHE A 202 9.61 6.29 13.18
CA PHE A 202 10.35 7.53 13.22
C PHE A 202 10.73 7.92 11.79
N TYR A 203 10.49 9.18 11.44
CA TYR A 203 10.91 9.79 10.19
C TYR A 203 11.38 11.20 10.51
N ASN A 204 12.52 11.59 9.95
CA ASN A 204 12.98 12.96 10.07
C ASN A 204 12.71 13.67 8.74
N ASP A 205 11.81 14.64 8.75
CA ASP A 205 11.48 15.45 7.57
C ASP A 205 12.71 16.21 7.04
N ASP A 206 13.76 16.42 7.86
CA ASP A 206 15.00 17.06 7.43
C ASP A 206 15.77 16.27 6.36
N TYR A 207 15.53 14.96 6.24
CA TYR A 207 16.12 14.15 5.15
C TYR A 207 15.66 14.61 3.77
N ASP A 208 14.49 15.23 3.65
CA ASP A 208 13.96 15.77 2.40
C ASP A 208 14.66 17.09 2.00
N THR A 209 15.33 17.77 2.95
CA THR A 209 16.02 19.06 2.74
C THR A 209 17.53 18.96 2.54
N LEU A 210 18.13 17.79 2.79
CA LEU A 210 19.57 17.57 2.68
C LEU A 210 20.02 17.11 1.28
N ILE A 211 19.09 16.99 0.34
CA ILE A 211 19.32 16.36 -0.96
C ILE A 211 18.81 17.29 -2.06
N ASP A 212 19.42 18.47 -2.13
CA ASP A 212 19.36 19.34 -3.32
C ASP A 212 20.48 18.88 -4.26
N ASP A 213 20.30 17.70 -4.84
CA ASP A 213 21.22 17.21 -5.87
C ASP A 213 20.84 17.87 -7.20
N ASN A 214 21.68 18.82 -7.61
CA ASN A 214 21.81 19.35 -8.96
C ASN A 214 21.50 18.27 -10.03
N GLU A 215 20.27 18.24 -10.52
CA GLU A 215 19.98 17.70 -11.85
C GLU A 215 19.83 18.92 -12.75
N GLU A 216 20.89 19.16 -13.55
CA GLU A 216 20.94 20.17 -14.60
C GLU A 216 19.64 20.12 -15.41
N ASP A 217 18.92 21.24 -15.43
CA ASP A 217 17.89 21.50 -16.41
C ASP A 217 18.50 21.30 -17.80
N GLU A 218 18.27 20.14 -18.43
CA GLU A 218 18.36 20.04 -19.89
C GLU A 218 17.25 20.95 -20.44
N GLN A 219 17.61 22.22 -20.60
CA GLN A 219 16.92 23.15 -21.48
C GLN A 219 16.87 22.49 -22.85
N VAL A 220 15.67 22.07 -23.25
CA VAL A 220 15.41 21.76 -24.64
C VAL A 220 15.43 23.09 -25.35
N ASP A 221 16.59 23.45 -25.90
CA ASP A 221 16.76 24.53 -26.87
C ASP A 221 15.85 24.24 -28.06
N GLU A 222 14.69 24.88 -28.10
CA GLU A 222 13.90 25.03 -29.34
C GLU A 222 14.46 26.21 -30.12
N ASP A 223 15.55 25.97 -30.84
CA ASP A 223 16.08 26.79 -31.92
C ASP A 223 16.49 25.80 -33.05
N ILE A 224 16.17 25.91 -34.34
CA ILE A 224 15.57 26.89 -35.26
C ILE A 224 15.22 26.06 -36.53
N ASP A 225 14.23 26.47 -37.33
CA ASP A 225 14.44 26.62 -38.79
C ASP A 225 13.26 27.36 -39.44
N GLU A 226 13.36 28.69 -39.42
CA GLU A 226 12.95 29.52 -40.56
C GLU A 226 13.95 29.28 -41.69
N GLN A 227 13.54 28.61 -42.77
CA GLN A 227 14.02 28.95 -44.11
C GLN A 227 12.86 28.92 -45.10
N ALA A 228 12.62 30.10 -45.69
CA ALA A 228 11.88 30.31 -46.91
C ALA A 228 12.54 29.60 -48.09
N GLU A 229 11.77 29.23 -49.11
CA GLU A 229 12.14 29.49 -50.50
C GLU A 229 10.91 29.38 -51.43
N ASP A 230 10.94 30.25 -52.43
CA ASP A 230 9.92 30.60 -53.42
C ASP A 230 9.60 29.48 -54.44
N GLU A 231 8.34 29.43 -54.89
CA GLU A 231 7.92 29.40 -56.32
C GLU A 231 6.41 29.64 -56.46
#